data_AF-A0A1A8NJ51-F1
#
_entry.id   AF-A0A1A8NJ51-F1
#
_cell.length_a   1.000
_cell.length_b   1.000
_cell.length_c   1.000
_cell.angle_alpha   90.00
_cell.angle_beta   90.00
_cell.angle_gamma   90.00
#
_symmetry.space_group_name_H-M   'P 1'
#
loop_
_entity.id
_entity.type
_entity.pdbx_description
1 polymer ?
#
loop_
_entity_poly.entity_id
_entity_poly.type
_entity_poly.pdbx_seq_one_letter_code
_entity_poly.pdbx_strand_id
1 'polypeptide(L)'
;ALWKVLKQKDVMQYGVVEEFVTSACETVPGLLTPRHQGRLTLGLAARLILELCRTQTDAKAITPHLERIRLPVVASSSSAAPKKKDVKLLKTVTNFQVLIQTLLRDPAEREHFFKERFLVDYGSAFDQ
;
A
#
# COMPACT_ATOMS: atom_id res chain seq x y z
N ALA A 1 -0.84 2.74 21.00
CA ALA A 1 -1.98 2.60 20.07
C ALA A 1 -1.59 1.83 18.79
N LEU A 2 -0.62 2.29 18.02
CA LEU A 2 -0.25 1.71 16.71
C LEU A 2 0.24 0.25 16.77
N TRP A 3 1.03 -0.12 17.78
CA TRP A 3 1.44 -1.52 17.97
C TRP A 3 0.25 -2.47 18.14
N LYS A 4 -0.82 -2.01 18.78
CA LYS A 4 -2.06 -2.79 18.94
C LYS A 4 -2.78 -2.96 17.60
N VAL A 5 -2.82 -1.92 16.76
CA VAL A 5 -3.38 -1.99 15.40
C VAL A 5 -2.68 -3.07 14.57
N LEU A 6 -1.35 -3.08 14.58
CA LEU A 6 -0.55 -4.10 13.87
C LEU A 6 -0.78 -5.49 14.45
N LYS A 7 -0.74 -5.63 15.79
CA LYS A 7 -0.94 -6.92 16.46
C LYS A 7 -2.34 -7.50 16.24
N GLN A 8 -3.36 -6.66 16.19
CA GLN A 8 -4.76 -7.07 15.97
C GLN A 8 -5.13 -7.13 14.49
N LYS A 9 -4.22 -6.72 13.59
CA LYS A 9 -4.48 -6.60 12.15
C LYS A 9 -5.72 -5.77 11.86
N ASP A 10 -5.86 -4.65 12.58
CA ASP A 10 -6.93 -3.69 12.32
C ASP A 10 -6.59 -2.89 11.05
N VAL A 11 -6.78 -3.55 9.90
CA VAL A 11 -6.36 -3.06 8.57
C VAL A 11 -7.01 -1.72 8.24
N MET A 12 -8.22 -1.47 8.73
CA MET A 12 -8.92 -0.20 8.54
C MET A 12 -8.18 0.99 9.16
N GLN A 13 -7.32 0.74 10.14
CA GLN A 13 -6.48 1.75 10.80
C GLN A 13 -5.08 1.87 10.18
N TYR A 14 -4.73 1.11 9.14
CA TYR A 14 -3.39 1.14 8.55
C TYR A 14 -3.05 2.48 7.90
N GLY A 15 -4.05 3.29 7.53
CA GLY A 15 -3.82 4.68 7.09
C GLY A 15 -3.16 5.53 8.18
N VAL A 16 -3.62 5.41 9.43
CA VAL A 16 -3.06 6.13 10.58
C VAL A 16 -1.63 5.66 10.89
N VAL A 17 -1.37 4.36 10.73
CA VAL A 17 -0.01 3.80 10.89
C VAL A 17 0.93 4.35 9.82
N GLU A 18 0.46 4.44 8.57
CA GLU A 18 1.24 4.99 7.46
C GLU A 18 1.57 6.47 7.68
N GLU A 19 0.59 7.29 8.05
CA GLU A 19 0.78 8.71 8.39
C GLU A 19 1.81 8.88 9.53
N PHE A 20 1.72 8.06 10.57
CA PHE A 20 2.70 8.07 11.66
C PHE A 20 4.12 7.73 11.17
N VAL A 21 4.28 6.69 10.34
CA VAL A 21 5.59 6.30 9.80
C VAL A 21 6.18 7.45 8.98
N THR A 22 5.37 8.08 8.14
CA THR A 22 5.78 9.22 7.31
C THR A 22 6.22 10.40 8.19
N SER A 23 5.39 10.82 9.15
CA SER A 23 5.72 11.92 10.07
C SER A 23 6.93 11.63 10.95
N ALA A 24 7.10 10.39 11.43
CA ALA A 24 8.24 9.99 12.23
C ALA A 24 9.56 10.05 11.45
N CYS A 25 9.54 9.67 10.15
CA CYS A 25 10.71 9.74 9.28
C CYS A 25 11.06 11.18 8.89
N GLU A 26 10.07 12.08 8.79
CA GLU A 26 10.29 13.52 8.58
C GLU A 26 10.88 14.18 9.83
N THR A 27 10.37 13.80 11.02
CA THR A 27 10.81 14.36 12.30
C THR A 27 12.19 13.85 12.71
N VAL A 28 12.50 12.59 12.41
CA VAL A 28 13.77 11.94 12.75
C VAL A 28 14.42 11.42 11.46
N PRO A 29 15.20 12.27 10.76
CA PRO A 29 15.92 11.86 9.56
C PRO A 29 16.83 10.66 9.83
N GLY A 30 16.74 9.63 9.00
CA GLY A 30 17.54 8.41 9.15
C GLY A 30 16.91 7.34 10.05
N LEU A 31 15.74 7.59 10.65
CA LEU A 31 14.97 6.57 11.38
C LEU A 31 14.72 5.32 10.52
N LEU A 32 14.35 5.55 9.25
CA LEU A 32 14.30 4.52 8.22
C LEU A 32 15.08 4.99 7.00
N THR A 33 15.64 4.03 6.25
CA THR A 33 16.11 4.34 4.90
C THR A 33 14.90 4.70 4.02
N PRO A 34 15.04 5.60 3.03
CA PRO A 34 13.94 5.95 2.11
C PRO A 34 13.31 4.71 1.47
N ARG A 35 14.12 3.69 1.21
CA ARG A 35 13.67 2.39 0.71
C ARG A 35 12.79 1.63 1.70
N HIS A 36 13.17 1.58 2.97
CA HIS A 36 12.38 0.88 3.99
C HIS A 36 11.08 1.62 4.28
N GLN A 37 11.14 2.95 4.38
CA GLN A 37 9.96 3.80 4.50
C GLN A 37 9.00 3.57 3.32
N GLY A 38 9.48 3.71 2.08
CA GLY A 38 8.64 3.55 0.89
C GLY A 38 8.02 2.16 0.74
N ARG A 39 8.71 1.10 1.15
CA ARG A 39 8.14 -0.26 1.16
C ARG A 39 7.08 -0.44 2.24
N LEU A 40 7.32 0.11 3.43
CA LEU A 40 6.41 0.01 4.56
C LEU A 40 5.12 0.80 4.30
N THR A 41 5.24 2.06 3.87
CA THR A 41 4.07 2.90 3.55
C THR A 41 3.26 2.32 2.40
N LEU A 42 3.93 1.78 1.37
CA LEU A 42 3.28 1.05 0.27
C LEU A 42 2.51 -0.17 0.77
N GLY A 43 3.12 -1.01 1.61
CA GLY A 43 2.49 -2.22 2.14
C GLY A 43 1.23 -1.91 2.97
N LEU A 44 1.33 -0.94 3.88
CA LEU A 44 0.21 -0.49 4.70
C LEU A 44 -0.95 0.04 3.85
N ALA A 45 -0.65 0.92 2.90
CA ALA A 45 -1.65 1.51 2.03
C ALA A 45 -2.28 0.46 1.08
N ALA A 46 -1.49 -0.46 0.52
CA ALA A 46 -1.99 -1.52 -0.34
C ALA A 46 -2.95 -2.47 0.40
N ARG A 47 -2.61 -2.86 1.64
CA ARG A 47 -3.45 -3.71 2.49
C ARG A 47 -4.77 -3.03 2.84
N LEU A 48 -4.74 -1.73 3.19
CA LEU A 48 -5.95 -0.93 3.41
C LEU A 48 -6.83 -0.85 2.14
N ILE A 49 -6.24 -0.55 0.99
CA ILE A 49 -6.98 -0.43 -0.28
C ILE A 49 -7.66 -1.74 -0.65
N LEU A 50 -6.96 -2.86 -0.52
CA LEU A 50 -7.55 -4.16 -0.78
C LEU A 50 -8.66 -4.51 0.20
N GLU A 51 -8.57 -4.08 1.46
CA GLU A 51 -9.65 -4.23 2.44
C GLU A 51 -10.88 -3.41 2.07
N LEU A 52 -10.66 -2.16 1.61
CA LEU A 52 -11.71 -1.32 1.07
C LEU A 52 -12.32 -1.95 -0.17
N CYS A 53 -11.54 -2.44 -1.14
CA CYS A 53 -12.07 -3.14 -2.32
C CYS A 53 -12.91 -4.38 -1.97
N ARG A 54 -12.62 -5.03 -0.83
CA ARG A 54 -13.36 -6.21 -0.36
C ARG A 54 -14.69 -5.83 0.28
N THR A 55 -14.71 -4.75 1.05
CA THR A 55 -15.85 -4.36 1.91
C THR A 55 -16.72 -3.26 1.31
N GLN A 56 -16.16 -2.45 0.41
CA GLN A 56 -16.76 -1.27 -0.20
C GLN A 56 -16.50 -1.27 -1.70
N THR A 57 -17.54 -1.03 -2.50
CA THR A 57 -17.42 -0.99 -3.97
C THR A 57 -17.31 0.42 -4.53
N ASP A 58 -17.34 1.45 -3.68
CA ASP A 58 -17.28 2.85 -4.12
C ASP A 58 -15.84 3.27 -4.43
N ALA A 59 -15.58 3.52 -5.71
CA ALA A 59 -14.30 4.04 -6.18
C ALA A 59 -13.92 5.37 -5.50
N LYS A 60 -14.89 6.18 -5.06
CA LYS A 60 -14.64 7.44 -4.35
C LYS A 60 -13.96 7.23 -3.00
N ALA A 61 -14.26 6.13 -2.31
CA ALA A 61 -13.62 5.80 -1.05
C ALA A 61 -12.17 5.29 -1.25
N ILE A 62 -11.87 4.70 -2.41
CA ILE A 62 -10.57 4.06 -2.68
C ILE A 62 -9.56 5.01 -3.34
N THR A 63 -10.04 5.93 -4.18
CA THR A 63 -9.21 6.84 -4.98
C THR A 63 -8.21 7.67 -4.16
N PRO A 64 -8.57 8.27 -3.01
CA PRO A 64 -7.62 9.03 -2.19
C PRO A 64 -6.45 8.18 -1.70
N HIS A 65 -6.70 6.90 -1.40
CA HIS A 65 -5.65 6.00 -0.94
C HIS A 65 -4.74 5.55 -2.09
N LEU A 66 -5.27 5.39 -3.30
CA LEU A 66 -4.48 5.08 -4.49
C LEU A 66 -3.52 6.21 -4.88
N GLU A 67 -3.97 7.46 -4.79
CA GLU A 67 -3.13 8.62 -5.08
C GLU A 67 -2.01 8.74 -4.04
N ARG A 68 -2.31 8.53 -2.75
CA ARG A 68 -1.31 8.55 -1.68
C ARG A 68 -0.20 7.50 -1.86
N ILE A 69 -0.42 6.39 -2.56
CA ILE A 69 0.63 5.43 -2.91
C ILE A 69 1.57 5.96 -4.01
N ARG A 70 1.09 6.85 -4.90
CA ARG A 70 1.91 7.46 -5.96
C ARG A 70 2.92 8.46 -5.41
N LEU A 71 2.54 9.31 -4.45
CA LEU A 71 3.39 10.40 -3.96
C LEU A 71 4.76 9.93 -3.38
N PRO A 72 4.84 8.92 -2.51
CA PRO A 72 6.10 8.44 -1.92
C PRO A 72 7.10 7.90 -2.96
N VAL A 73 6.59 7.32 -4.05
CA VAL A 73 7.42 6.80 -5.14
C VAL A 73 8.05 7.94 -5.94
N VAL A 74 7.28 8.98 -6.25
CA VAL A 74 7.76 10.14 -7.01
C VAL A 74 8.81 10.91 -6.19
N ALA A 75 8.57 11.13 -4.90
CA ALA A 75 9.51 11.78 -4.00
C ALA A 75 10.86 11.04 -3.92
N SER A 76 10.82 9.70 -3.85
CA SER A 76 12.02 8.85 -3.79
C SER A 76 12.85 8.84 -5.10
N SER A 77 12.24 9.17 -6.24
CA SER A 77 12.88 9.16 -7.56
C SER A 77 13.54 10.49 -7.99
N SER A 78 13.44 11.52 -7.16
CA SER A 78 13.89 12.89 -7.49
C SER A 78 15.41 13.12 -7.44
N SER A 79 16.23 12.10 -7.11
CA SER A 79 17.69 12.21 -7.07
C SER A 79 18.38 11.31 -8.12
N ALA A 80 18.97 11.92 -9.16
CA ALA A 80 19.73 11.27 -10.23
C ALA A 80 19.05 10.03 -10.87
N ALA A 81 19.70 9.36 -11.82
CA ALA A 81 19.11 8.23 -12.53
C ALA A 81 18.57 7.16 -11.54
N PRO A 82 17.33 6.66 -11.72
CA PRO A 82 16.70 5.76 -10.78
C PRO A 82 17.51 4.47 -10.65
N LYS A 83 17.81 4.05 -9.42
CA LYS A 83 18.55 2.80 -9.19
C LYS A 83 17.64 1.62 -9.59
N LYS A 84 18.21 0.48 -9.95
CA LYS A 84 17.46 -0.75 -10.30
C LYS A 84 16.37 -1.13 -9.27
N LYS A 85 16.56 -0.78 -7.99
CA LYS A 85 15.61 -1.04 -6.90
C LYS A 85 14.43 -0.07 -6.89
N ASP A 86 14.64 1.18 -7.30
CA ASP A 86 13.58 2.21 -7.40
C ASP A 86 12.66 1.91 -8.58
N VAL A 87 13.25 1.42 -9.69
CA VAL A 87 12.49 0.91 -10.85
C VAL A 87 11.59 -0.27 -10.46
N LYS A 88 12.05 -1.17 -9.59
CA LYS A 88 11.22 -2.28 -9.10
C LYS A 88 10.05 -1.78 -8.26
N LEU A 89 10.28 -0.81 -7.36
CA LEU A 89 9.23 -0.23 -6.52
C LEU A 89 8.17 0.47 -7.39
N LEU A 90 8.61 1.26 -8.37
CA LEU A 90 7.72 1.92 -9.32
C LEU A 90 6.86 0.90 -10.08
N LYS A 91 7.48 -0.17 -10.60
CA LYS A 91 6.75 -1.25 -11.28
C LYS A 91 5.73 -1.92 -10.35
N THR A 92 6.07 -2.16 -9.09
CA THR A 92 5.13 -2.71 -8.10
C THR A 92 3.93 -1.79 -7.92
N VAL A 93 4.14 -0.48 -7.81
CA VAL A 93 3.04 0.49 -7.68
C VAL A 93 2.16 0.52 -8.93
N THR A 94 2.76 0.58 -10.12
CA THR A 94 2.00 0.58 -11.38
C THR A 94 1.16 -0.70 -11.52
N ASN A 95 1.77 -1.86 -11.26
CA ASN A 95 1.05 -3.14 -11.31
C ASN A 95 -0.10 -3.19 -10.31
N PHE A 96 0.13 -2.69 -9.09
CA PHE A 96 -0.90 -2.63 -8.06
C PHE A 96 -2.06 -1.71 -8.47
N GLN A 97 -1.77 -0.55 -9.07
CA GLN A 97 -2.81 0.34 -9.57
C GLN A 97 -3.66 -0.30 -10.66
N VAL A 98 -3.02 -1.02 -11.60
CA VAL A 98 -3.74 -1.77 -12.64
C VAL A 98 -4.64 -2.82 -12.00
N LEU A 99 -4.13 -3.58 -11.01
CA LEU A 99 -4.93 -4.55 -10.27
C LEU A 99 -6.17 -3.88 -9.66
N ILE A 100 -6.01 -2.80 -8.88
CA ILE A 100 -7.15 -2.15 -8.23
C ILE A 100 -8.17 -1.63 -9.25
N GLN A 101 -7.71 -1.05 -10.37
CA GLN A 101 -8.60 -0.60 -11.45
C GLN A 101 -9.38 -1.76 -12.09
N THR A 102 -8.76 -2.93 -12.24
CA THR A 102 -9.44 -4.15 -12.70
C THR A 102 -10.50 -4.60 -11.69
N LEU A 103 -10.14 -4.68 -10.39
CA LEU A 103 -11.07 -5.10 -9.33
C LEU A 103 -12.25 -4.13 -9.16
N LEU A 104 -12.06 -2.84 -9.44
CA LEU A 104 -13.14 -1.84 -9.40
C LEU A 104 -14.07 -1.92 -10.61
N ARG A 105 -13.55 -2.33 -11.77
CA ARG A 105 -14.29 -2.38 -13.03
C ARG A 105 -15.07 -3.67 -13.22
N ASP A 106 -14.50 -4.79 -12.79
CA ASP A 106 -15.03 -6.13 -13.03
C ASP A 106 -15.32 -6.84 -11.70
N PRO A 107 -16.61 -6.96 -11.30
CA PRO A 107 -17.01 -7.67 -10.09
C PRO A 107 -16.65 -9.17 -10.08
N ALA A 108 -16.60 -9.83 -11.25
CA ALA A 108 -16.29 -11.26 -11.35
C ALA A 108 -14.79 -11.50 -11.13
N GLU A 109 -13.93 -10.70 -11.75
CA GLU A 109 -12.48 -10.71 -11.46
C GLU A 109 -12.21 -10.36 -10.00
N ARG A 110 -12.98 -9.43 -9.43
CA ARG A 110 -12.88 -9.09 -8.01
C ARG A 110 -13.19 -10.28 -7.11
N GLU A 111 -14.32 -10.95 -7.34
CA GLU A 111 -14.71 -12.12 -6.57
C GLU A 111 -13.67 -13.25 -6.68
N HIS A 112 -13.21 -13.52 -7.91
CA HIS A 112 -12.18 -14.52 -8.16
C HIS A 112 -10.86 -14.17 -7.46
N PHE A 113 -10.42 -12.92 -7.53
CA PHE A 113 -9.21 -12.47 -6.85
C PHE A 113 -9.29 -12.66 -5.33
N PHE A 114 -10.39 -12.27 -4.69
CA PHE A 114 -10.54 -12.39 -3.24
C PHE A 114 -10.71 -13.84 -2.76
N LYS A 115 -11.23 -14.75 -3.60
CA LYS A 115 -11.32 -16.18 -3.28
C LYS A 115 -10.00 -16.91 -3.46
N GLU A 116 -9.33 -16.72 -4.59
CA GLU A 116 -8.24 -17.60 -5.01
C GLU A 116 -6.84 -17.01 -4.79
N ARG A 117 -6.68 -15.70 -4.98
CA ARG A 117 -5.34 -15.05 -5.03
C ARG A 117 -5.01 -14.26 -3.77
N PHE A 118 -6.01 -13.62 -3.18
CA PHE A 118 -5.82 -12.68 -2.09
C PHE A 118 -5.13 -13.30 -0.86
N LEU A 119 -5.55 -14.49 -0.43
CA LEU A 119 -4.95 -15.14 0.75
C LEU A 119 -3.51 -15.60 0.49
N VAL A 120 -3.16 -15.88 -0.77
CA VAL A 120 -1.81 -16.29 -1.16
C VAL A 120 -0.88 -15.07 -1.19
N ASP A 121 -1.31 -13.99 -1.85
CA ASP A 121 -0.46 -12.82 -2.10
C ASP A 121 -0.46 -11.82 -0.93
N TYR A 122 -1.55 -11.75 -0.18
CA TYR A 122 -1.81 -10.73 0.86
C TYR A 122 -2.32 -11.33 2.18
N GLY A 123 -2.12 -12.64 2.40
CA GLY A 123 -2.50 -13.33 3.63
C GLY A 123 -1.48 -13.15 4.76
N SER A 124 -1.46 -14.11 5.68
CA SER A 124 -0.66 -14.01 6.92
C SER A 124 0.83 -13.76 6.70
N ALA A 125 1.42 -14.30 5.63
CA ALA A 125 2.83 -14.10 5.29
C ALA A 125 3.15 -12.67 4.83
N PHE A 126 2.17 -11.94 4.29
CA PHE A 126 2.31 -10.54 3.95
C PHE A 126 2.31 -9.64 5.19
N ASP A 127 1.55 -10.03 6.22
CA ASP A 127 1.41 -9.28 7.48
C ASP A 127 2.52 -9.58 8.51
N GLN A 128 3.50 -10.43 8.18
CA GLN A 128 4.65 -10.78 9.04
C GLN A 128 5.87 -9.92 8.71
#